data_AF-A0A5B7JJX7-F1
#
_entry.id   AF-A0A5B7JJX7-F1
#
_cell.length_a   1.000
_cell.length_b   1.000
_cell.length_c   1.000
_cell.angle_alpha   90.00
_cell.angle_beta   90.00
_cell.angle_gamma   90.00
#
_symmetry.space_group_name_H-M   'P 1'
#
loop_
_entity.id
_entity.type
_entity.pdbx_description
1 polymer ?
#
loop_
_entity_poly.entity_id
_entity_poly.type
_entity_poly.pdbx_seq_one_letter_code
_entity_poly.pdbx_strand_id
1 'polypeptide(L)'
;MYGPVDRWHHIDCFVKKRTELEFYDGGEDIPGFFTLSADDKKMIKEKLKKITVKRKSEDEPDAPTKKIKTEEEEVIRKQNKIMFQHRDALSNVLNKKLLSIILEDNEQYIPKGESKMLEVIVDIMAFGALEPCEVCHTEGFMYE
;
A
#
# COMPACT_ATOMS: atom_id res chain seq x y z
N MET A 1 14.07 13.57 17.40
CA MET A 1 13.55 13.14 16.08
C MET A 1 14.20 11.81 15.74
N TYR A 2 13.45 10.71 15.85
CA TYR A 2 13.90 9.40 15.37
C TYR A 2 13.20 9.15 14.04
N GLY A 3 13.93 9.33 12.94
CA GLY A 3 13.52 8.89 11.61
C GLY A 3 14.27 7.61 11.23
N PRO A 4 13.92 6.99 10.10
CA PRO A 4 14.71 5.89 9.55
C PRO A 4 16.18 6.30 9.44
N VAL A 5 17.08 5.51 10.02
CA VAL A 5 18.52 5.74 9.92
C VAL A 5 19.04 4.89 8.76
N ASP A 6 19.64 5.56 7.77
CA ASP A 6 20.27 4.86 6.64
C ASP A 6 21.42 3.98 7.13
N ARG A 7 21.25 2.66 6.98
CA ARG A 7 22.30 1.68 7.29
C ARG A 7 23.04 1.30 6.00
N TRP A 8 23.97 2.16 5.60
CA TRP A 8 24.77 1.93 4.40
C TRP A 8 25.62 0.66 4.53
N HIS A 9 25.60 -0.15 3.47
CA HIS A 9 26.34 -1.40 3.38
C HIS A 9 27.16 -1.44 2.09
N HIS A 10 28.36 -2.02 2.15
CA HIS A 10 29.03 -2.45 0.92
C HIS A 10 28.16 -3.51 0.21
N ILE A 11 28.18 -3.54 -1.12
CA ILE A 11 27.34 -4.44 -1.93
C ILE A 11 27.48 -5.89 -1.48
N ASP A 12 28.70 -6.38 -1.29
CA ASP A 12 28.94 -7.77 -0.88
C ASP A 12 28.54 -8.03 0.59
N CYS A 13 28.61 -7.01 1.45
CA CYS A 13 28.13 -7.10 2.82
C CYS A 13 26.60 -7.14 2.87
N PHE A 14 25.93 -6.38 1.99
CA PHE A 14 24.48 -6.37 1.85
C PHE A 14 23.96 -7.72 1.36
N VAL A 15 24.61 -8.32 0.36
CA VAL A 15 24.26 -9.67 -0.15
C VAL A 15 24.36 -10.72 0.96
N LYS A 16 25.39 -10.66 1.82
CA LYS A 16 25.56 -11.60 2.94
C LYS A 16 24.52 -11.41 4.05
N LYS A 17 24.15 -10.17 4.34
CA LYS A 17 23.17 -9.83 5.39
C LYS A 17 21.73 -9.82 4.91
N ARG A 18 21.50 -10.18 3.65
CA ARG A 18 20.19 -10.08 3.00
C ARG A 18 19.07 -10.82 3.75
N THR A 19 19.41 -11.97 4.35
CA THR A 19 18.48 -12.74 5.20
C THR A 19 18.19 -12.07 6.54
N GLU A 20 19.18 -11.41 7.13
CA GLU A 20 19.07 -10.68 8.41
C GLU A 20 18.30 -9.36 8.23
N LEU A 21 18.42 -8.73 7.06
CA LEU A 21 17.73 -7.50 6.68
C LEU A 21 16.35 -7.76 6.06
N GLU A 22 15.89 -9.02 6.02
CA GLU A 22 14.60 -9.46 5.47
C GLU A 22 14.31 -8.99 4.03
N PHE A 23 15.36 -8.74 3.24
CA PHE A 23 15.22 -8.24 1.87
C PHE A 23 15.27 -9.38 0.84
N TYR A 24 14.11 -9.84 0.37
CA TYR A 24 14.03 -11.00 -0.55
C TYR A 24 13.86 -10.62 -2.02
N ASP A 25 13.56 -9.36 -2.30
CA ASP A 25 13.24 -8.85 -3.63
C ASP A 25 14.47 -8.61 -4.51
N GLY A 26 14.25 -8.40 -5.81
CA GLY A 26 15.33 -8.24 -6.77
C GLY A 26 16.06 -6.91 -6.60
N GLY A 27 17.30 -6.83 -7.10
CA GLY A 27 18.04 -5.57 -7.12
C GLY A 27 17.34 -4.44 -7.89
N GLU A 28 16.37 -4.77 -8.76
CA GLU A 28 15.55 -3.81 -9.51
C GLU A 28 14.53 -3.08 -8.62
N ASP A 29 14.12 -3.69 -7.51
CA ASP A 29 13.12 -3.16 -6.58
C ASP A 29 13.74 -2.16 -5.57
N ILE A 30 15.06 -1.94 -5.63
CA ILE A 30 15.78 -1.02 -4.75
C ILE A 30 15.52 0.44 -5.19
N PRO A 31 15.09 1.33 -4.27
CA PRO A 31 14.93 2.75 -4.57
C PRO A 31 16.24 3.35 -5.12
N GLY A 32 16.15 4.05 -6.26
CA GLY A 32 17.33 4.64 -6.92
C GLY A 32 18.07 3.69 -7.89
N PHE A 33 17.58 2.46 -8.11
CA PHE A 33 18.18 1.55 -9.10
C PHE A 33 18.26 2.18 -10.51
N PHE A 34 17.23 2.94 -10.92
CA PHE A 34 17.19 3.58 -12.24
C PHE A 34 18.14 4.75 -12.42
N THR A 35 18.65 5.35 -11.34
CA THR A 35 19.60 6.47 -11.40
C THR A 35 21.07 6.02 -11.51
N LEU A 36 21.34 4.72 -11.38
CA LEU A 36 22.69 4.15 -11.47
C LEU A 36 23.17 3.99 -12.92
N SER A 37 24.50 3.86 -13.08
CA SER A 37 25.15 3.58 -14.35
C SER A 37 24.73 2.22 -14.92
N ALA A 38 24.87 2.02 -16.24
CA ALA A 38 24.49 0.75 -16.87
C ALA A 38 25.29 -0.45 -16.34
N ASP A 39 26.54 -0.22 -15.94
CA ASP A 39 27.43 -1.27 -15.41
C ASP A 39 27.05 -1.64 -13.97
N ASP A 40 26.73 -0.65 -13.14
CA ASP A 40 26.26 -0.88 -11.76
C ASP A 40 24.89 -1.58 -11.73
N LYS A 41 24.00 -1.22 -12.66
CA LYS A 41 22.70 -1.90 -12.83
C LYS A 41 22.87 -3.38 -13.13
N LYS A 42 23.82 -3.75 -14.00
CA LYS A 42 24.10 -5.16 -14.30
C LYS A 42 24.68 -5.87 -13.08
N MET A 43 25.65 -5.27 -12.41
CA MET A 43 26.26 -5.85 -11.21
C MET A 43 25.23 -6.12 -10.11
N ILE A 44 24.30 -5.18 -9.90
CA ILE A 44 23.23 -5.31 -8.90
C ILE A 44 22.24 -6.40 -9.30
N LYS A 45 21.81 -6.48 -10.56
CA LYS A 45 20.93 -7.56 -11.04
C LYS A 45 21.58 -8.95 -10.91
N GLU A 46 22.88 -9.04 -11.15
CA GLU A 46 23.62 -10.30 -11.03
C GLU A 46 23.79 -10.75 -9.58
N LYS A 47 24.15 -9.82 -8.68
CA LYS A 47 24.41 -10.11 -7.26
C LYS A 47 23.13 -10.20 -6.42
N LEU A 48 22.07 -9.47 -6.78
CA LEU A 48 20.80 -9.41 -6.05
C LEU A 48 19.66 -10.03 -6.87
N LYS A 49 19.78 -11.33 -7.15
CA LYS A 49 18.67 -12.11 -7.72
C LYS A 49 17.57 -12.27 -6.69
N LYS A 50 16.31 -12.28 -7.11
CA LYS A 50 15.17 -12.54 -6.21
C LYS A 50 15.36 -13.86 -5.47
N ILE A 51 15.34 -13.83 -4.14
CA ILE A 51 15.42 -15.04 -3.32
C ILE A 51 13.99 -15.48 -3.06
N THR A 52 13.57 -16.58 -3.68
CA THR A 52 12.33 -17.27 -3.30
C THR A 52 12.60 -18.07 -2.03
N VAL A 53 12.48 -17.43 -0.87
CA VAL A 53 12.38 -18.20 0.37
C VAL A 53 11.04 -18.92 0.30
N LYS A 54 11.06 -20.19 -0.12
CA LYS A 54 9.98 -21.13 0.22
C LYS A 54 9.94 -21.17 1.74
N ARG A 55 9.09 -20.35 2.37
CA ARG A 55 8.66 -20.60 3.75
C ARG A 55 8.17 -22.04 3.74
N LYS A 56 8.83 -22.92 4.50
CA LYS A 56 8.24 -24.21 4.87
C LYS A 56 7.04 -23.88 5.75
N SER A 57 5.90 -23.59 5.14
CA SER A 57 4.62 -23.97 5.73
C SER A 57 4.55 -25.48 5.60
N GLU A 58 4.48 -26.17 6.73
CA GLU A 58 4.08 -27.57 6.76
C GLU A 58 2.67 -27.69 6.13
N ASP A 59 2.51 -28.73 5.32
CA ASP A 59 1.32 -29.18 4.59
C ASP A 59 0.66 -28.22 3.57
N GLU A 60 0.90 -28.48 2.28
CA GLU A 60 -0.08 -29.15 1.41
C GLU A 60 0.53 -29.44 0.01
N PRO A 61 0.14 -30.55 -0.65
CA PRO A 61 0.69 -30.93 -1.95
C PRO A 61 0.16 -30.06 -3.09
N ASP A 62 1.04 -29.86 -4.05
CA ASP A 62 0.86 -29.22 -5.35
C ASP A 62 -0.44 -29.69 -6.05
N ALA A 63 -1.46 -28.84 -6.04
CA ALA A 63 -2.66 -28.99 -6.86
C ALA A 63 -2.94 -27.66 -7.58
N PRO A 64 -3.31 -27.69 -8.88
CA PRO A 64 -3.63 -26.48 -9.62
C PRO A 64 -4.86 -25.84 -8.97
N THR A 65 -4.66 -24.73 -8.26
CA THR A 65 -5.75 -23.96 -7.65
C THR A 65 -6.63 -23.37 -8.77
N LYS A 66 -7.62 -24.15 -9.20
CA LYS A 66 -8.90 -23.57 -9.61
C LYS A 66 -9.35 -22.71 -8.44
N LYS A 67 -9.28 -21.39 -8.60
CA LYS A 67 -9.80 -20.41 -7.64
C LYS A 67 -11.26 -20.78 -7.35
N ILE A 68 -11.50 -21.46 -6.23
CA ILE A 68 -12.80 -21.54 -5.63
C ILE A 68 -13.04 -20.12 -5.12
N LYS A 69 -13.93 -19.38 -5.78
CA LYS A 69 -14.44 -18.13 -5.23
C LYS A 69 -15.17 -18.50 -3.94
N THR A 70 -14.59 -18.20 -2.80
CA THR A 70 -15.30 -18.27 -1.52
C THR A 70 -16.41 -17.21 -1.50
N GLU A 71 -17.50 -17.46 -0.75
CA GLU A 71 -18.62 -16.51 -0.65
C GLU A 71 -18.15 -15.11 -0.18
N GLU A 72 -17.12 -15.05 0.67
CA GLU A 72 -16.45 -13.83 1.11
C GLU A 72 -15.85 -13.02 -0.05
N GLU A 73 -15.21 -13.67 -1.04
CA GLU A 73 -14.70 -12.97 -2.22
C GLU A 73 -15.81 -12.29 -3.01
N GLU A 74 -17.01 -12.89 -3.07
CA GLU A 74 -18.13 -12.30 -3.78
C GLU A 74 -18.73 -11.11 -3.04
N VAL A 75 -18.78 -11.17 -1.70
CA VAL A 75 -19.21 -10.04 -0.85
C VAL A 75 -18.25 -8.86 -1.01
N ILE A 76 -16.93 -9.11 -0.94
CA ILE A 76 -15.89 -8.08 -1.11
C ILE A 76 -15.97 -7.46 -2.51
N ARG A 77 -16.19 -8.26 -3.56
CA ARG A 77 -16.35 -7.74 -4.93
C ARG A 77 -17.58 -6.83 -5.06
N LYS A 78 -18.69 -7.18 -4.41
CA LYS A 78 -19.91 -6.35 -4.41
C LYS A 78 -19.68 -5.04 -3.68
N GLN A 79 -19.05 -5.07 -2.51
CA GLN A 79 -18.65 -3.89 -1.74
C GLN A 79 -17.77 -2.96 -2.60
N ASN A 80 -16.68 -3.48 -3.17
CA ASN A 80 -15.78 -2.68 -4.01
C ASN A 80 -16.50 -2.05 -5.20
N LYS A 81 -17.41 -2.78 -5.85
CA LYS A 81 -18.18 -2.24 -6.98
C LYS A 81 -19.03 -1.03 -6.58
N ILE A 82 -19.67 -1.09 -5.42
CA ILE A 82 -20.47 0.03 -4.88
C ILE A 82 -19.56 1.23 -4.58
N MET A 83 -18.41 1.00 -3.95
CA MET A 83 -17.42 2.06 -3.67
C MET A 83 -16.95 2.77 -4.94
N PHE A 84 -16.61 2.01 -6.00
CA PHE A 84 -16.21 2.60 -7.28
C PHE A 84 -17.34 3.39 -7.94
N GLN A 85 -18.59 2.93 -7.85
CA GLN A 85 -19.75 3.66 -8.37
C GLN A 85 -19.94 5.02 -7.66
N HIS A 86 -19.78 5.05 -6.33
CA HIS A 86 -19.83 6.29 -5.58
C HIS A 86 -18.68 7.22 -5.97
N ARG A 87 -17.45 6.70 -6.09
CA ARG A 87 -16.28 7.47 -6.52
C ARG A 87 -16.50 8.14 -7.87
N ASP A 88 -16.97 7.39 -8.86
CA ASP A 88 -17.20 7.90 -10.22
C ASP A 88 -18.33 8.93 -10.25
N ALA A 89 -19.39 8.73 -9.46
CA ALA A 89 -20.47 9.71 -9.35
C ALA A 89 -19.98 11.02 -8.72
N LEU A 90 -19.19 10.93 -7.64
CA LEU A 90 -18.67 12.09 -6.91
C LEU A 90 -17.62 12.84 -7.73
N SER A 91 -16.74 12.14 -8.46
CA SER A 91 -15.71 12.79 -9.29
C SER A 91 -16.31 13.62 -10.44
N ASN A 92 -17.50 13.27 -10.90
CA ASN A 92 -18.18 13.99 -11.98
C ASN A 92 -18.97 15.22 -11.49
N VAL A 93 -19.31 15.27 -10.20
CA VAL A 93 -20.20 16.29 -9.62
C VAL A 93 -19.46 17.26 -8.70
N LEU A 94 -18.47 16.78 -7.95
CA LEU A 94 -17.80 17.54 -6.92
C LEU A 94 -16.46 18.09 -7.40
N ASN A 95 -16.27 19.39 -7.18
CA ASN A 95 -14.99 20.05 -7.35
C ASN A 95 -14.16 19.96 -6.06
N LYS A 96 -12.83 20.09 -6.16
CA LYS A 96 -11.90 20.08 -5.01
C LYS A 96 -12.34 20.91 -3.79
N LYS A 97 -12.94 22.09 -4.00
CA LYS A 97 -13.44 22.94 -2.89
C LYS A 97 -14.62 22.32 -2.14
N LEU A 98 -15.49 21.60 -2.85
CA LEU A 98 -16.62 20.91 -2.22
C LEU A 98 -16.14 19.68 -1.45
N LEU A 99 -15.13 18.97 -1.96
CA LEU A 99 -14.51 17.85 -1.26
C LEU A 99 -13.90 18.29 0.07
N SER A 100 -13.21 19.44 0.12
CA SER A 100 -12.69 19.96 1.38
C SER A 100 -13.81 20.34 2.36
N ILE A 101 -14.87 21.00 1.89
CA ILE A 101 -16.01 21.39 2.74
C ILE A 101 -16.70 20.15 3.34
N ILE A 102 -16.90 19.09 2.56
CA ILE A 102 -17.52 17.85 3.06
C ILE A 102 -16.66 17.23 4.18
N LEU A 103 -15.35 17.20 4.02
CA LEU A 103 -14.44 16.64 5.02
C LEU A 103 -14.38 17.52 6.28
N GLU A 104 -14.36 18.84 6.13
CA GLU A 104 -14.39 19.79 7.25
C GLU A 104 -15.70 19.68 8.07
N ASP A 105 -16.85 19.56 7.40
CA ASP A 105 -18.16 19.45 8.06
C ASP A 105 -18.35 18.13 8.83
N ASN A 106 -17.60 17.09 8.44
CA ASN A 106 -17.61 15.79 9.12
C ASN A 106 -16.47 15.64 10.14
N GLU A 107 -15.72 16.70 10.44
CA GLU A 107 -14.55 16.69 11.35
C GLU A 107 -13.50 15.65 10.92
N GLN A 108 -13.32 15.48 9.61
CA GLN A 108 -12.42 14.48 9.03
C GLN A 108 -11.12 15.12 8.53
N TYR A 109 -10.04 14.35 8.60
CA TYR A 109 -8.75 14.77 8.06
C TYR A 109 -8.83 15.01 6.54
N ILE A 110 -8.25 16.12 6.08
CA ILE A 110 -8.22 16.48 4.65
C ILE A 110 -6.91 16.01 4.01
N PRO A 111 -6.90 14.90 3.25
CA PRO A 111 -5.69 14.41 2.62
C PRO A 111 -5.24 15.32 1.47
N LYS A 112 -3.93 15.31 1.21
CA LYS A 112 -3.36 16.00 0.06
C LYS A 112 -3.64 15.21 -1.22
N GLY A 113 -4.47 15.79 -2.09
CA GLY A 113 -4.75 15.27 -3.43
C GLY A 113 -6.23 14.91 -3.62
N GLU A 114 -6.76 15.24 -4.80
CA GLU A 114 -8.19 15.10 -5.10
C GLU A 114 -8.67 13.63 -5.11
N SER A 115 -7.89 12.71 -5.67
CA SER A 115 -8.24 11.27 -5.64
C SER A 115 -8.35 10.75 -4.20
N LYS A 116 -7.42 11.15 -3.33
CA LYS A 116 -7.41 10.71 -1.93
C LYS A 116 -8.59 11.30 -1.16
N MET A 117 -8.95 12.56 -1.42
CA MET A 117 -10.15 13.15 -0.83
C MET A 117 -11.42 12.38 -1.23
N LEU A 118 -11.53 12.00 -2.51
CA LEU A 118 -12.65 11.20 -3.00
C LEU A 118 -12.71 9.82 -2.34
N GLU A 119 -11.57 9.13 -2.21
CA GLU A 119 -11.50 7.82 -1.56
C GLU A 119 -11.98 7.90 -0.10
N VAL A 120 -11.50 8.89 0.67
CA VAL A 120 -11.91 9.11 2.06
C VAL A 120 -13.40 9.45 2.14
N ILE A 121 -13.93 10.31 1.27
CA ILE A 121 -15.36 10.66 1.26
C ILE A 121 -16.22 9.43 0.94
N VAL A 122 -15.81 8.60 -0.02
CA VAL A 122 -16.55 7.38 -0.36
C VAL A 122 -16.56 6.41 0.82
N ASP A 123 -15.45 6.31 1.55
CA ASP A 123 -15.34 5.52 2.78
C ASP A 123 -16.28 6.03 3.87
N ILE A 124 -16.26 7.33 4.16
CA ILE A 124 -17.15 7.98 5.11
C ILE A 124 -18.63 7.79 4.72
N MET A 125 -18.95 7.88 3.43
CA MET A 125 -20.32 7.68 2.95
C MET A 125 -20.79 6.22 3.09
N ALA A 126 -19.88 5.25 3.01
CA ALA A 126 -20.21 3.83 3.08
C ALA A 126 -20.25 3.29 4.52
N PHE A 127 -19.36 3.76 5.39
CA PHE A 127 -19.18 3.21 6.74
C PHE A 127 -19.51 4.20 7.86
N GLY A 128 -19.57 5.50 7.56
CA GLY A 128 -19.79 6.57 8.53
C GLY A 128 -18.54 7.40 8.80
N ALA A 129 -18.74 8.58 9.39
CA ALA A 129 -17.64 9.47 9.79
C ALA A 129 -16.82 8.84 10.93
N LEU A 130 -15.49 8.90 10.81
CA LEU A 130 -14.59 8.29 11.80
C LEU A 130 -14.55 9.18 13.05
N GLU A 131 -14.84 8.58 14.19
CA GLU A 131 -14.69 9.25 15.48
C GLU A 131 -13.20 9.51 15.78
N PRO A 132 -12.87 10.58 16.53
CA PRO A 132 -11.50 10.85 16.94
C PRO A 132 -10.96 9.71 17.81
N CYS A 133 -9.65 9.46 17.72
CA CYS A 133 -9.03 8.38 18.49
C CYS A 133 -9.19 8.59 20.00
N GLU A 134 -9.61 7.55 20.72
CA GLU A 134 -9.83 7.60 22.17
C GLU A 134 -8.56 7.90 22.98
N VAL A 135 -7.37 7.62 22.42
CA VAL A 135 -6.08 7.74 23.13
C VAL A 135 -5.35 9.04 22.80
N CYS A 136 -5.24 9.38 21.52
CA CYS A 136 -4.50 10.57 21.10
C CYS A 136 -5.39 11.77 20.76
N HIS A 137 -6.72 11.58 20.67
CA HIS A 137 -7.70 12.60 20.30
C HIS A 137 -7.32 13.42 19.06
N THR A 138 -6.48 12.86 18.19
CA THR A 138 -6.10 13.48 16.93
C THR A 138 -7.09 13.06 15.87
N GLU A 139 -7.55 14.05 15.11
CA GLU A 139 -8.33 13.86 13.89
C GLU A 139 -7.47 13.13 12.85
N GLY A 140 -7.92 11.97 12.37
CA GLY A 140 -7.30 11.31 11.22
C GLY A 140 -6.96 9.83 11.39
N PHE A 141 -7.98 9.00 11.61
CA PHE A 141 -7.88 7.64 11.10
C PHE A 141 -7.85 7.72 9.57
N MET A 142 -6.83 7.13 8.96
CA MET A 142 -6.74 6.95 7.51
C MET A 142 -6.68 5.46 7.23
N TYR A 143 -7.54 4.99 6.35
CA TYR A 143 -7.42 3.67 5.76
C TYR A 143 -6.27 3.72 4.72
N GLU A 144 -5.21 2.94 4.91
CA GLU A 144 -4.12 2.74 3.93
C GLU A 144 -4.35 1.53 3.03
#